data_AF-R6TGN9-F1
#
_entry.id   AF-R6TGN9-F1
#
_cell.length_a   1.000
_cell.length_b   1.000
_cell.length_c   1.000
_cell.angle_alpha   90.00
_cell.angle_beta   90.00
_cell.angle_gamma   90.00
#
_symmetry.space_group_name_H-M   'P 1'
#
loop_
_entity.id
_entity.type
_entity.pdbx_description
1 polymer ?
#
loop_
_entity_poly.entity_id
_entity_poly.type
_entity_poly.pdbx_seq_one_letter_code
_entity_poly.pdbx_strand_id
1 'polypeptide(L)'
;MFRIVDDSECRRYRQDCAKVLTHVRDTLRDEKDIITQFTLVGSGARNMVTRNGNGPFDLDYNLEIIKAPNEYWNDLRKLKDTIRVLLDKASGLQCFTESQNSTVALTALLHFKDEPQIEFSFDVAIVARNQDGTLCRLVNNKHYFYSGIQGQYTWNEIPSSHNVKEKADRIKKSGKWLEVRERYVKLKDMYLSRQDKEHPSFIVYIEAVNQVFNKYFH
;
A
#
# COMPACT_ATOMS: atom_id res chain seq x y z
N MET A 1 -11.82 -5.73 -18.71
CA MET A 1 -12.20 -4.31 -18.55
C MET A 1 -12.25 -4.00 -17.07
N PHE A 2 -11.70 -2.86 -16.69
CA PHE A 2 -11.63 -2.42 -15.30
C PHE A 2 -12.96 -1.82 -14.83
N ARG A 3 -13.29 -2.05 -13.57
CA ARG A 3 -14.36 -1.35 -12.86
C ARG A 3 -13.90 -0.96 -11.47
N ILE A 4 -14.47 0.12 -10.94
CA ILE A 4 -14.28 0.45 -9.52
C ILE A 4 -15.05 -0.56 -8.69
N VAL A 5 -14.41 -1.05 -7.64
CA VAL A 5 -15.02 -1.93 -6.64
C VAL A 5 -15.93 -1.10 -5.75
N ASP A 6 -17.14 -1.60 -5.48
CA ASP A 6 -18.09 -0.92 -4.63
C ASP A 6 -17.57 -0.84 -3.19
N ASP A 7 -17.86 0.28 -2.52
CA ASP A 7 -17.39 0.52 -1.16
C ASP A 7 -17.95 -0.51 -0.17
N SER A 8 -19.18 -0.98 -0.40
CA SER A 8 -19.81 -2.05 0.38
C SER A 8 -19.03 -3.36 0.27
N GLU A 9 -18.53 -3.68 -0.93
CA GLU A 9 -17.70 -4.85 -1.15
C GLU A 9 -16.34 -4.68 -0.47
N CYS A 10 -15.65 -3.54 -0.66
CA CYS A 10 -14.38 -3.26 0.00
C CYS A 10 -14.47 -3.23 1.54
N ARG A 11 -15.64 -2.92 2.12
CA ARG A 11 -15.82 -2.76 3.57
C ARG A 11 -15.39 -4.01 4.35
N ARG A 12 -15.82 -5.18 3.89
CA ARG A 12 -15.49 -6.46 4.52
C ARG A 12 -13.97 -6.68 4.56
N TYR A 13 -13.31 -6.54 3.40
CA TYR A 13 -11.86 -6.69 3.27
C TYR A 13 -11.10 -5.69 4.13
N ARG A 14 -11.53 -4.42 4.18
CA ARG A 14 -10.94 -3.40 5.07
C ARG A 14 -11.07 -3.78 6.54
N GLN A 15 -12.23 -4.30 6.97
CA GLN A 15 -12.45 -4.73 8.34
C GLN A 15 -11.51 -5.88 8.73
N ASP A 16 -11.31 -6.84 7.83
CA ASP A 16 -10.45 -7.99 8.12
C ASP A 16 -8.95 -7.62 8.09
N CYS A 17 -8.51 -6.78 7.14
CA CYS A 17 -7.18 -6.17 7.21
C CYS A 17 -6.96 -5.41 8.51
N ALA A 18 -7.95 -4.62 8.96
CA ALA A 18 -7.86 -3.84 10.18
C ALA A 18 -7.75 -4.73 11.42
N LYS A 19 -8.44 -5.89 11.46
CA LYS A 19 -8.29 -6.88 12.55
C LYS A 19 -6.85 -7.43 12.60
N VAL A 20 -6.31 -7.85 11.46
CA VAL A 20 -4.93 -8.36 11.34
C VAL A 20 -3.92 -7.29 11.80
N LEU A 21 -4.01 -6.08 11.25
CA LEU A 21 -3.09 -4.99 11.58
C LEU A 21 -3.24 -4.49 13.03
N THR A 22 -4.44 -4.56 13.59
CA THR A 22 -4.68 -4.27 15.02
C THR A 22 -3.96 -5.27 15.90
N HIS A 23 -4.07 -6.57 15.59
CA HIS A 23 -3.34 -7.61 16.32
C HIS A 23 -1.82 -7.40 16.23
N VAL A 24 -1.30 -7.15 15.02
CA VAL A 24 0.14 -6.86 14.83
C VAL A 24 0.58 -5.64 15.63
N ARG A 25 -0.17 -4.54 15.59
CA ARG A 25 0.11 -3.31 16.36
C ARG A 25 0.18 -3.60 17.86
N ASP A 26 -0.80 -4.32 18.39
CA ASP A 26 -0.89 -4.58 19.82
C ASP A 26 0.23 -5.53 20.27
N THR A 27 0.55 -6.56 19.49
CA THR A 27 1.68 -7.46 19.77
C THR A 27 3.03 -6.74 19.68
N LEU A 28 3.22 -5.84 18.70
CA LEU A 28 4.43 -5.01 18.61
C LEU A 28 4.60 -4.12 19.85
N ARG A 29 3.51 -3.52 20.34
CA ARG A 29 3.53 -2.70 21.55
C ARG A 29 3.86 -3.55 22.78
N ASP A 30 3.11 -4.64 22.97
CA ASP A 30 3.09 -5.38 24.24
C ASP A 30 4.32 -6.32 24.37
N GLU A 31 4.83 -6.88 23.27
CA GLU A 31 5.96 -7.83 23.30
C GLU A 31 7.30 -7.24 22.85
N LYS A 32 7.30 -6.14 22.07
CA LYS A 32 8.52 -5.57 21.44
C LYS A 32 8.82 -4.13 21.84
N ASP A 33 7.95 -3.47 22.60
CA ASP A 33 8.02 -2.02 22.89
C ASP A 33 8.08 -1.14 21.63
N ILE A 34 7.48 -1.61 20.53
CA ILE A 34 7.41 -0.88 19.26
C ILE A 34 6.01 -0.25 19.14
N ILE A 35 5.95 1.08 19.21
CA ILE A 35 4.71 1.83 19.06
C ILE A 35 4.48 2.08 17.57
N THR A 36 3.35 1.61 17.07
CA THR A 36 2.96 1.75 15.66
C THR A 36 1.55 2.27 15.47
N GLN A 37 1.29 2.84 14.29
CA GLN A 37 -0.06 3.10 13.78
C GLN A 37 -0.15 2.64 12.33
N PHE A 38 -1.34 2.23 11.88
CA PHE A 38 -1.55 1.86 10.48
C PHE A 38 -2.60 2.73 9.80
N THR A 39 -2.40 2.99 8.52
CA THR A 39 -3.32 3.80 7.70
C THR A 39 -3.51 3.17 6.35
N LEU A 40 -4.76 3.05 5.90
CA LEU A 40 -5.07 2.71 4.52
C LEU A 40 -4.54 3.82 3.60
N VAL A 41 -3.86 3.44 2.53
CA VAL A 41 -3.30 4.34 1.51
C VAL A 41 -3.74 3.89 0.12
N GLY A 42 -3.05 4.37 -0.93
CA GLY A 42 -3.29 3.86 -2.29
C GLY A 42 -4.70 4.09 -2.82
N SER A 43 -5.17 3.14 -3.63
CA SER A 43 -6.50 3.17 -4.25
C SER A 43 -7.61 3.04 -3.21
N GLY A 44 -7.36 2.27 -2.15
CA GLY A 44 -8.25 2.04 -1.01
C GLY A 44 -8.65 3.31 -0.29
N ALA A 45 -7.68 4.17 0.04
CA ALA A 45 -7.92 5.45 0.72
C ALA A 45 -8.63 6.49 -0.15
N ARG A 46 -8.61 6.30 -1.47
CA ARG A 46 -9.18 7.24 -2.44
C ARG A 46 -10.53 6.80 -2.99
N ASN A 47 -11.06 5.64 -2.55
CA ASN A 47 -12.25 5.00 -3.11
C ASN A 47 -12.14 4.79 -4.64
N MET A 48 -10.96 4.35 -5.07
CA MET A 48 -10.62 4.05 -6.48
C MET A 48 -10.01 2.66 -6.63
N VAL A 49 -10.33 1.74 -5.71
CA VAL A 49 -9.98 0.33 -5.86
C VAL A 49 -10.61 -0.17 -7.15
N THR A 50 -9.83 -0.80 -8.01
CA THR A 50 -10.32 -1.31 -9.29
C THR A 50 -10.00 -2.79 -9.44
N ARG A 51 -10.87 -3.52 -10.12
CA ARG A 51 -10.60 -4.90 -10.55
C ARG A 51 -10.83 -5.07 -12.04
N ASN A 52 -10.12 -6.01 -12.65
CA ASN A 52 -10.32 -6.38 -14.04
C ASN A 52 -11.29 -7.58 -14.13
N GLY A 53 -12.50 -7.35 -14.63
CA GLY A 53 -13.55 -8.38 -14.65
C GLY A 53 -13.88 -8.88 -13.23
N ASN A 54 -13.76 -10.19 -13.02
CA ASN A 54 -13.91 -10.86 -11.72
C ASN A 54 -12.56 -11.18 -11.05
N GLY A 55 -11.48 -10.57 -11.53
CA GLY A 55 -10.15 -10.75 -10.97
C GLY A 55 -10.00 -10.13 -9.57
N PRO A 56 -8.87 -10.43 -8.90
CA PRO A 56 -8.60 -9.95 -7.56
C PRO A 56 -8.39 -8.43 -7.53
N PHE A 57 -8.43 -7.88 -6.32
CA PHE A 57 -8.01 -6.53 -6.01
C PHE A 57 -7.26 -6.55 -4.68
N ASP A 58 -6.51 -5.49 -4.43
CA ASP A 58 -5.62 -5.35 -3.30
C ASP A 58 -5.90 -4.07 -2.51
N LEU A 59 -5.40 -4.03 -1.27
CA LEU A 59 -5.40 -2.83 -0.43
C LEU A 59 -3.98 -2.51 0.04
N ASP A 60 -3.61 -1.23 -0.04
CA ASP A 60 -2.33 -0.75 0.46
C ASP A 60 -2.47 -0.14 1.86
N TYR A 61 -1.56 -0.49 2.77
CA TYR A 61 -1.45 0.09 4.10
C TYR A 61 -0.03 0.60 4.35
N ASN A 62 0.08 1.70 5.07
CA ASN A 62 1.30 2.06 5.77
C ASN A 62 1.21 1.55 7.21
N LEU A 63 2.28 0.97 7.72
CA LEU A 63 2.51 0.74 9.15
C LEU A 63 3.63 1.68 9.60
N GLU A 64 3.25 2.76 10.27
CA GLU A 64 4.16 3.79 10.74
C GLU A 64 4.75 3.43 12.10
N ILE A 65 6.08 3.37 12.16
CA ILE A 65 6.85 3.23 13.39
C ILE A 65 6.94 4.60 14.05
N ILE A 66 6.25 4.78 15.17
CA ILE A 66 6.26 6.00 15.97
C ILE A 66 7.45 5.96 16.93
N LYS A 67 7.69 4.80 17.54
CA LYS A 67 8.80 4.56 18.48
C LYS A 67 9.21 3.11 18.42
N ALA A 68 10.52 2.85 18.55
CA ALA A 68 11.08 1.51 18.70
C ALA A 68 12.38 1.58 19.53
N PRO A 69 12.77 0.49 20.21
CA PRO A 69 14.09 0.38 20.83
C PRO A 69 15.24 0.56 19.82
N ASN A 70 16.39 1.09 20.28
CA ASN A 70 17.57 1.34 19.44
C ASN A 70 18.08 0.10 18.71
N GLU A 71 17.89 -1.10 19.28
CA GLU A 71 18.25 -2.35 18.60
C GLU A 71 17.55 -2.54 17.24
N TYR A 72 16.34 -2.01 17.06
CA TYR A 72 15.62 -2.08 15.78
C TYR A 72 16.02 -0.97 14.82
N TRP A 73 16.40 0.20 15.33
CA TRP A 73 16.93 1.29 14.49
C TRP A 73 18.34 0.95 13.95
N ASN A 74 19.13 0.23 14.75
CA ASN A 74 20.45 -0.25 14.37
C ASN A 74 20.41 -1.50 13.48
N ASP A 75 19.30 -2.25 13.49
CA ASP A 75 19.08 -3.43 12.66
C ASP A 75 17.69 -3.41 12.00
N LEU A 76 17.62 -2.72 10.86
CA LEU A 76 16.39 -2.59 10.09
C LEU A 76 15.92 -3.91 9.46
N ARG A 77 16.83 -4.89 9.30
CA ARG A 77 16.47 -6.25 8.87
C ARG A 77 15.67 -6.92 9.98
N LYS A 78 16.19 -6.89 11.21
CA LYS A 78 15.50 -7.39 12.40
C LYS A 78 14.12 -6.74 12.57
N LEU A 79 14.02 -5.42 12.35
CA LEU A 79 12.72 -4.73 12.37
C LEU A 79 11.75 -5.29 11.33
N LYS A 80 12.16 -5.37 10.06
CA LYS A 80 11.31 -5.90 8.98
C LYS A 80 10.90 -7.35 9.23
N ASP A 81 11.84 -8.20 9.64
CA ASP A 81 11.57 -9.62 9.90
C ASP A 81 10.66 -9.82 11.11
N THR A 82 10.79 -9.00 12.14
CA THR A 82 9.89 -9.04 13.30
C THR A 82 8.46 -8.72 12.88
N ILE A 83 8.26 -7.65 12.11
CA ILE A 83 6.93 -7.25 11.63
C ILE A 83 6.35 -8.30 10.68
N ARG A 84 7.18 -8.85 9.78
CA ARG A 84 6.79 -9.95 8.88
C ARG A 84 6.25 -11.12 9.70
N VAL A 85 7.05 -11.70 10.59
CA VAL A 85 6.64 -12.85 11.42
C VAL A 85 5.34 -12.60 12.19
N LEU A 86 5.09 -11.38 12.65
CA LEU A 86 3.82 -11.03 13.31
C LEU A 86 2.64 -10.99 12.32
N LEU A 87 2.83 -10.49 11.10
CA LEU A 87 1.81 -10.56 10.05
C LEU A 87 1.52 -12.03 9.65
N ASP A 88 2.55 -12.89 9.53
CA ASP A 88 2.41 -14.34 9.30
C ASP A 88 1.49 -14.96 10.37
N LYS A 89 1.78 -14.69 11.64
CA LYS A 89 0.99 -15.23 12.77
C LYS A 89 -0.45 -14.70 12.78
N ALA A 90 -0.61 -13.39 12.58
CA ALA A 90 -1.90 -12.72 12.67
C ALA A 90 -2.88 -13.14 11.56
N SER A 91 -2.37 -13.49 10.37
CA SER A 91 -3.18 -13.96 9.24
C SER A 91 -3.58 -15.45 9.34
N GLY A 92 -3.02 -16.20 10.29
CA GLY A 92 -3.42 -17.58 10.58
C GLY A 92 -3.02 -18.62 9.53
N LEU A 93 -2.14 -18.26 8.59
CA LEU A 93 -1.65 -19.08 7.49
C LEU A 93 -0.17 -18.76 7.25
N GLN A 94 0.60 -19.70 6.70
CA GLN A 94 1.93 -19.43 6.13
C GLN A 94 1.76 -18.54 4.87
N CYS A 95 1.36 -17.28 5.06
CA CYS A 95 1.07 -16.33 3.97
C CYS A 95 2.31 -15.76 3.28
N PHE A 96 3.51 -16.22 3.67
CA PHE A 96 4.77 -15.60 3.30
C PHE A 96 5.71 -16.64 2.71
N THR A 97 5.54 -16.94 1.42
CA THR A 97 6.63 -17.58 0.67
C THR A 97 7.73 -16.53 0.44
N GLU A 98 9.00 -16.92 0.51
CA GLU A 98 10.17 -16.04 0.39
C GLU A 98 10.13 -15.14 -0.88
N SER A 99 9.37 -15.55 -1.91
CA SER A 99 9.20 -14.86 -3.18
C SER A 99 8.33 -13.60 -3.13
N GLN A 100 7.55 -13.37 -2.05
CA GLN A 100 6.68 -12.19 -1.90
C GLN A 100 7.32 -11.03 -1.13
N ASN A 101 8.59 -11.16 -0.73
CA ASN A 101 9.36 -10.07 -0.14
C ASN A 101 9.69 -9.01 -1.21
N SER A 102 8.75 -8.11 -1.48
CA SER A 102 9.02 -6.98 -2.35
C SER A 102 10.09 -6.07 -1.72
N THR A 103 10.81 -5.35 -2.59
CA THR A 103 11.84 -4.37 -2.20
C THR A 103 11.27 -3.30 -1.27
N VAL A 104 9.96 -3.01 -1.32
CA VAL A 104 9.36 -1.80 -0.75
C VAL A 104 8.19 -2.01 0.21
N ALA A 105 7.58 -3.20 0.23
CA ALA A 105 6.42 -3.53 1.05
C ALA A 105 6.40 -5.02 1.44
N LEU A 106 5.68 -5.35 2.50
CA LEU A 106 5.35 -6.72 2.89
C LEU A 106 3.95 -7.05 2.34
N THR A 107 3.86 -7.97 1.40
CA THR A 107 2.57 -8.45 0.88
C THR A 107 2.03 -9.53 1.80
N ALA A 108 0.80 -9.37 2.26
CA ALA A 108 0.09 -10.34 3.08
C ALA A 108 -1.13 -10.87 2.29
N LEU A 109 -1.22 -12.19 2.15
CA LEU A 109 -2.39 -12.85 1.58
C LEU A 109 -3.44 -13.11 2.66
N LEU A 110 -4.70 -12.81 2.36
CA LEU A 110 -5.84 -13.15 3.19
C LEU A 110 -6.73 -14.14 2.43
N HIS A 111 -6.90 -15.34 2.99
CA HIS A 111 -7.83 -16.32 2.46
C HIS A 111 -9.12 -16.31 3.29
N PHE A 112 -10.24 -15.98 2.66
CA PHE A 112 -11.54 -16.01 3.30
C PHE A 112 -12.09 -17.43 3.29
N LYS A 113 -12.45 -17.96 4.47
CA LYS A 113 -12.95 -19.35 4.60
C LYS A 113 -14.26 -19.60 3.83
N ASP A 114 -15.08 -18.58 3.72
CA ASP A 114 -16.37 -18.56 3.02
C ASP A 114 -16.25 -18.14 1.55
N GLU A 115 -15.11 -17.56 1.13
CA GLU A 115 -14.80 -17.23 -0.26
C GLU A 115 -13.41 -17.80 -0.66
N PRO A 116 -13.19 -19.12 -0.58
CA PRO A 116 -11.86 -19.72 -0.75
C PRO A 116 -11.29 -19.57 -2.17
N GLN A 117 -12.14 -19.21 -3.13
CA GLN A 117 -11.77 -18.97 -4.54
C GLN A 117 -11.32 -17.53 -4.80
N ILE A 118 -11.50 -16.62 -3.83
CA ILE A 118 -11.09 -15.23 -3.97
C ILE A 118 -9.71 -15.07 -3.35
N GLU A 119 -8.73 -14.88 -4.22
CA GLU A 119 -7.41 -14.43 -3.80
C GLU A 119 -7.48 -12.93 -3.48
N PHE A 120 -7.22 -12.59 -2.23
CA PHE A 120 -7.08 -11.20 -1.80
C PHE A 120 -5.73 -11.02 -1.12
N SER A 121 -5.04 -9.96 -1.52
CA SER A 121 -3.79 -9.53 -0.89
C SER A 121 -3.94 -8.12 -0.36
N PHE A 122 -3.14 -7.79 0.64
CA PHE A 122 -2.91 -6.41 1.02
C PHE A 122 -1.43 -6.19 1.29
N ASP A 123 -0.95 -5.03 0.88
CA ASP A 123 0.44 -4.63 1.03
C ASP A 123 0.62 -3.75 2.26
N VAL A 124 1.66 -4.02 3.03
CA VAL A 124 2.04 -3.25 4.21
C VAL A 124 3.42 -2.63 3.99
N ALA A 125 3.46 -1.34 3.70
CA ALA A 125 4.70 -0.57 3.68
C ALA A 125 5.08 -0.15 5.10
N ILE A 126 6.28 -0.53 5.54
CA ILE A 126 6.84 -0.04 6.81
C ILE A 126 7.36 1.38 6.58
N VAL A 127 6.86 2.33 7.37
CA VAL A 127 7.21 3.74 7.26
C VAL A 127 7.62 4.31 8.60
N ALA A 128 8.38 5.40 8.59
CA ALA A 128 8.74 6.18 9.78
C ALA A 128 8.96 7.63 9.38
N ARG A 129 8.87 8.57 10.33
CA ARG A 129 9.21 9.97 10.06
C ARG A 129 10.68 10.23 10.38
N ASN A 130 11.34 10.99 9.52
CA ASN A 130 12.66 11.53 9.81
C ASN A 130 12.55 12.71 10.81
N GLN A 131 13.69 13.32 11.15
CA GLN A 131 13.77 14.45 12.09
C GLN A 131 12.95 15.67 11.63
N ASP A 132 12.79 15.85 10.31
CA ASP A 132 12.01 16.94 9.70
C ASP A 132 10.50 16.62 9.63
N GLY A 133 10.07 15.45 10.10
CA GLY A 133 8.68 14.98 10.03
C GLY A 133 8.26 14.41 8.66
N THR A 134 9.19 14.32 7.71
CA THR A 134 8.97 13.72 6.38
C THR A 134 8.84 12.21 6.51
N LEU A 135 7.83 11.66 5.83
CA LEU A 135 7.56 10.22 5.85
C LEU A 135 8.54 9.47 4.94
N CYS A 136 9.27 8.54 5.51
CA CYS A 136 10.19 7.65 4.82
C CYS A 136 9.63 6.23 4.80
N ARG A 137 9.97 5.48 3.75
CA ARG A 137 9.64 4.06 3.58
C ARG A 137 10.88 3.21 3.75
N LEU A 138 10.75 2.08 4.42
CA LEU A 138 11.80 1.08 4.53
C LEU A 138 11.94 0.30 3.21
N VAL A 139 13.13 0.33 2.61
CA VAL A 139 13.44 -0.30 1.33
C VAL A 139 14.57 -1.31 1.51
N ASN A 140 14.43 -2.50 0.91
CA ASN A 140 15.48 -3.50 0.79
C ASN A 140 16.24 -3.33 -0.53
N ASN A 141 17.46 -2.81 -0.48
CA ASN A 141 18.29 -2.64 -1.66
C ASN A 141 18.91 -3.97 -2.09
N LYS A 142 18.16 -4.73 -2.89
CA LYS A 142 18.55 -6.06 -3.39
C LYS A 142 19.81 -6.05 -4.26
N HIS A 143 20.22 -4.91 -4.81
CA HIS A 143 21.42 -4.80 -5.65
C HIS A 143 22.73 -5.18 -4.94
N TYR A 144 22.78 -5.12 -3.60
CA TYR A 144 23.96 -5.51 -2.82
C TYR A 144 24.08 -7.02 -2.59
N PHE A 145 23.04 -7.82 -2.87
CA PHE A 145 23.12 -9.28 -2.76
C PHE A 145 24.15 -9.87 -3.74
N TYR A 146 24.32 -9.27 -4.92
CA TYR A 146 25.30 -9.72 -5.92
C TYR A 146 26.76 -9.44 -5.51
N SER A 147 27.00 -8.63 -4.47
CA SER A 147 28.34 -8.33 -3.96
C SER A 147 28.69 -9.07 -2.66
N GLY A 148 27.93 -10.09 -2.27
CA GLY A 148 28.18 -10.88 -1.05
C GLY A 148 27.84 -10.15 0.26
N ILE A 149 27.28 -8.93 0.16
CA ILE A 149 26.80 -8.14 1.30
C ILE A 149 25.30 -8.43 1.42
N GLN A 150 24.86 -8.94 2.57
CA GLN A 150 23.42 -9.11 2.83
C GLN A 150 22.71 -7.77 2.56
N GLY A 151 21.70 -7.77 1.67
CA GLY A 151 21.08 -6.55 1.15
C GLY A 151 20.83 -5.47 2.20
N GLN A 152 21.20 -4.23 1.86
CA GLN A 152 21.13 -3.08 2.75
C GLN A 152 19.68 -2.58 2.86
N TYR A 153 19.20 -2.41 4.08
CA TYR A 153 17.93 -1.77 4.35
C TYR A 153 18.14 -0.27 4.55
N THR A 154 17.34 0.56 3.87
CA THR A 154 17.43 2.03 3.99
C THR A 154 16.05 2.66 4.15
N TRP A 155 16.01 3.81 4.80
CA TRP A 155 14.85 4.69 4.81
C TRP A 155 14.93 5.63 3.61
N ASN A 156 13.97 5.53 2.70
CA ASN A 156 13.88 6.42 1.54
C ASN A 156 12.69 7.34 1.72
N GLU A 157 12.89 8.65 1.54
CA GLU A 157 11.78 9.61 1.59
C GLU A 157 10.72 9.24 0.55
N ILE A 158 9.45 9.25 0.98
CA ILE A 158 8.34 9.05 0.06
C ILE A 158 8.14 10.39 -0.68
N PRO A 159 8.23 10.41 -2.02
CA PRO A 159 8.08 11.64 -2.78
C PRO A 159 6.77 12.34 -2.43
N SER A 160 6.88 13.62 -2.12
CA SER A 160 5.73 14.46 -1.86
C SER A 160 4.86 14.56 -3.11
N SER A 161 3.63 14.06 -3.03
CA SER A 161 2.62 14.26 -4.08
C SER A 161 1.84 15.57 -3.88
N HIS A 162 2.42 16.57 -3.19
CA HIS A 162 1.74 17.80 -2.79
C HIS A 162 0.99 18.47 -3.95
N ASN A 163 1.62 18.59 -5.13
CA ASN A 163 0.99 19.17 -6.32
C ASN A 163 -0.25 18.38 -6.75
N VAL A 164 -0.17 17.04 -6.79
CA VAL A 164 -1.30 16.18 -7.18
C VAL A 164 -2.42 16.24 -6.14
N LYS A 165 -2.06 16.32 -4.85
CA LYS A 165 -3.03 16.48 -3.76
C LYS A 165 -3.80 17.80 -3.88
N GLU A 166 -3.09 18.91 -4.09
CA GLU A 166 -3.70 20.23 -4.26
C GLU A 166 -4.66 20.27 -5.46
N LYS A 167 -4.24 19.71 -6.61
CA LYS A 167 -5.10 19.57 -7.80
C LYS A 167 -6.34 18.74 -7.50
N ALA A 168 -6.17 17.59 -6.85
CA ALA A 168 -7.28 16.72 -6.49
C ALA A 168 -8.27 17.41 -5.53
N ASP A 169 -7.78 18.16 -4.56
CA ASP A 169 -8.62 18.91 -3.62
C ASP A 169 -9.41 20.02 -4.32
N ARG A 170 -8.81 20.73 -5.29
CA ARG A 170 -9.52 21.72 -6.10
C ARG A 170 -10.61 21.10 -6.97
N ILE A 171 -10.35 19.96 -7.61
CA ILE A 171 -11.34 19.20 -8.39
C ILE A 171 -12.50 18.73 -7.50
N LYS A 172 -12.20 18.24 -6.28
CA LYS A 172 -13.23 17.82 -5.32
C LYS A 172 -14.13 18.98 -4.92
N LYS A 173 -13.54 20.14 -4.59
CA LYS A 173 -14.28 21.36 -4.22
C LYS A 173 -15.19 21.85 -5.35
N SER A 174 -14.86 21.59 -6.61
CA SER A 174 -15.71 21.94 -7.76
C SER A 174 -16.73 20.85 -8.14
N GLY A 175 -16.85 19.76 -7.36
CA GLY A 175 -17.79 18.68 -7.65
C GLY A 175 -17.44 17.81 -8.86
N LYS A 176 -16.19 17.87 -9.36
CA LYS A 176 -15.76 17.17 -10.58
C LYS A 176 -15.04 15.83 -10.32
N TRP A 177 -15.11 15.32 -9.09
CA TRP A 177 -14.40 14.10 -8.70
C TRP A 177 -14.88 12.84 -9.45
N LEU A 178 -16.16 12.77 -9.81
CA LEU A 178 -16.69 11.63 -10.59
C LEU A 178 -15.96 11.49 -11.93
N GLU A 179 -15.62 12.60 -12.59
CA GLU A 179 -14.91 12.59 -13.86
C GLU A 179 -13.47 12.08 -13.71
N VAL A 180 -12.83 12.32 -12.56
CA VAL A 180 -11.52 11.71 -12.24
C VAL A 180 -11.65 10.20 -12.13
N ARG A 181 -12.70 9.71 -11.47
CA ARG A 181 -12.96 8.26 -11.32
C ARG A 181 -13.20 7.60 -12.67
N GLU A 182 -14.03 8.20 -13.52
CA GLU A 182 -14.29 7.70 -14.88
C GLU A 182 -13.01 7.74 -15.73
N ARG A 183 -12.24 8.82 -15.65
CA ARG A 183 -11.01 8.94 -16.41
C ARG A 183 -9.96 7.93 -15.98
N TYR A 184 -9.82 7.71 -14.68
CA TYR A 184 -8.95 6.70 -14.10
C TYR A 184 -9.23 5.29 -14.65
N VAL A 185 -10.50 4.89 -14.72
CA VAL A 185 -10.89 3.59 -15.31
C VAL A 185 -10.57 3.54 -16.80
N LYS A 186 -10.89 4.59 -17.57
CA LYS A 186 -10.57 4.66 -19.00
C LYS A 186 -9.06 4.56 -19.27
N LEU A 187 -8.23 5.18 -18.42
CA LEU A 187 -6.77 5.08 -18.52
C LEU A 187 -6.28 3.66 -18.19
N LYS A 188 -6.81 3.02 -17.13
CA LYS A 188 -6.51 1.61 -16.82
C LYS A 188 -6.83 0.68 -18.00
N ASP A 189 -8.00 0.81 -18.61
CA ASP A 189 -8.37 0.03 -19.79
C ASP A 189 -7.48 0.35 -21.01
N MET A 190 -7.09 1.61 -21.19
CA MET A 190 -6.18 2.02 -22.25
C MET A 190 -4.79 1.37 -22.11
N TYR A 191 -4.20 1.40 -20.91
CA TYR A 191 -2.92 0.72 -20.65
C TYR A 191 -3.03 -0.80 -20.86
N LEU A 192 -4.12 -1.41 -20.39
CA LEU A 192 -4.40 -2.82 -20.63
C LEU A 192 -4.47 -3.16 -22.12
N SER A 193 -5.12 -2.33 -22.94
CA SER A 193 -5.22 -2.54 -24.39
C SER A 193 -3.86 -2.46 -25.10
N ARG A 194 -2.90 -1.73 -24.51
CA ARG A 194 -1.53 -1.59 -24.98
C ARG A 194 -0.60 -2.69 -24.47
N GLN A 195 -1.14 -3.72 -23.82
CA GLN A 195 -0.40 -4.80 -23.16
C GLN A 195 0.47 -4.35 -21.97
N ASP A 196 0.26 -3.13 -21.44
CA ASP A 196 0.88 -2.66 -20.21
C ASP A 196 0.01 -3.06 -19.01
N LYS A 197 0.22 -4.28 -18.52
CA LYS A 197 -0.60 -4.90 -17.47
C LYS A 197 -0.20 -4.46 -16.06
N GLU A 198 1.05 -4.04 -15.89
CA GLU A 198 1.64 -3.72 -14.58
C GLU A 198 1.72 -2.20 -14.33
N HIS A 199 1.03 -1.40 -15.15
CA HIS A 199 1.06 0.05 -15.03
C HIS A 199 0.60 0.50 -13.63
N PRO A 200 1.45 1.19 -12.84
CA PRO A 200 1.15 1.45 -11.44
C PRO A 200 -0.11 2.30 -11.28
N SER A 201 -1.03 1.85 -10.43
CA SER A 201 -2.28 2.55 -10.11
C SER A 201 -2.07 4.01 -9.71
N PHE A 202 -0.98 4.31 -9.01
CA PHE A 202 -0.66 5.67 -8.61
C PHE A 202 -0.30 6.58 -9.81
N ILE A 203 0.38 6.06 -10.83
CA ILE A 203 0.72 6.83 -12.03
C ILE A 203 -0.55 7.15 -12.84
N VAL A 204 -1.42 6.14 -13.02
CA VAL A 204 -2.73 6.35 -13.66
C VAL A 204 -3.55 7.41 -12.90
N TYR A 205 -3.51 7.39 -11.57
CA TYR A 205 -4.19 8.39 -10.75
C TYR A 205 -3.66 9.81 -11.00
N ILE A 206 -2.34 9.98 -11.04
CA ILE A 206 -1.72 11.28 -11.34
C ILE A 206 -2.17 11.78 -12.71
N GLU A 207 -2.15 10.92 -13.72
CA GLU A 207 -2.58 11.27 -15.08
C GLU A 207 -4.06 11.65 -15.12
N ALA A 208 -4.94 10.88 -14.48
CA ALA A 208 -6.37 11.17 -14.40
C ALA A 208 -6.64 12.54 -13.74
N VAL A 209 -5.99 12.81 -12.60
CA VAL A 209 -6.09 14.11 -11.91
C VAL A 209 -5.61 15.24 -12.81
N ASN A 210 -4.46 15.10 -13.45
CA ASN A 210 -3.91 16.13 -14.32
C ASN A 210 -4.80 16.43 -15.53
N GLN A 211 -5.34 15.40 -16.19
CA GLN A 211 -6.20 15.60 -17.36
C GLN A 211 -7.53 16.28 -17.00
N VAL A 212 -8.15 15.90 -15.88
CA VAL A 212 -9.37 16.58 -15.41
C VAL A 212 -9.06 17.99 -14.92
N PHE A 213 -7.95 18.18 -14.21
CA PHE A 213 -7.54 19.50 -13.76
C PHE A 213 -7.33 20.45 -14.94
N ASN A 214 -6.58 20.01 -15.94
CA ASN A 214 -6.25 20.82 -17.12
C ASN A 214 -7.48 21.16 -17.97
N LYS A 215 -8.54 20.34 -17.90
CA LYS A 215 -9.80 20.61 -18.60
C LYS A 215 -10.61 21.77 -17.99
N TYR A 216 -10.48 22.01 -16.68
CA TYR A 216 -11.36 22.94 -15.95
C TYR A 216 -10.65 24.12 -15.29
N PHE A 217 -9.34 24.03 -15.10
CA PHE A 217 -8.56 25.00 -14.31
C PHE A 217 -7.31 25.51 -15.04
N HIS A 218 -7.15 25.15 -16.31
CA HIS A 218 -6.16 25.69 -17.23
C HIS A 218 -6.84 26.40 -18.40
#